data_AF-A0A955E5L9-F1
#
_entry.id   AF-A0A955E5L9-F1
#
_cell.length_a   1.000
_cell.length_b   1.000
_cell.length_c   1.000
_cell.angle_alpha   90.00
_cell.angle_beta   90.00
_cell.angle_gamma   90.00
#
_symmetry.space_group_name_H-M   'P 1'
#
loop_
_entity.id
_entity.type
_entity.pdbx_description
1 polymer ?
#
loop_
_entity_poly.entity_id
_entity_poly.type
_entity_poly.pdbx_seq_one_letter_code
_entity_poly.pdbx_strand_id
1 'polypeptide(L)'
;MERRRVIRLFDIIFAIVLALGVVSFAYGQTDSRDAPTTNDAPLTGPDIGRAKMPSIIQRTFEGTLQRLDIWPEEAAIELLDLTDESRERINDILASRAAAIDKVVSENLDELLKLANDGEGGRWFGALTRMRSFQKKINAKLEDTRPLVEQFAEVLPMEQADELTRMVEEYWDAFEADEVGEEIEKLGGKMKASIAEKAESLRIMGEELGRSYQRIEKSAAVYAEYFIRELGFTGENAQHVRDEVREFLSTIDDPENIKDDDWIPVIRRLYKKLDEAGRERLFEVILQQKG
;
A
#
# COMPACT_ATOMS: atom_id res chain seq x y z
N MET A 1 -26.45 -0.41 25.10
CA MET A 1 -26.45 0.49 23.93
C MET A 1 -25.15 0.29 23.13
N GLU A 2 -24.75 -0.97 22.90
CA GLU A 2 -23.47 -1.36 22.26
C GLU A 2 -23.67 -2.34 21.08
N ARG A 3 -24.91 -2.74 20.79
CA ARG A 3 -25.26 -3.80 19.82
C ARG A 3 -25.44 -3.33 18.37
N ARG A 4 -24.88 -2.16 18.00
CA ARG A 4 -24.96 -1.61 16.63
C ARG A 4 -23.60 -1.21 16.05
N ARG A 5 -22.49 -1.75 16.58
CA ARG A 5 -21.14 -1.41 16.09
C ARG A 5 -20.61 -2.35 15.00
N VAL A 6 -21.01 -3.62 14.96
CA VAL A 6 -20.43 -4.59 14.02
C VAL A 6 -21.05 -4.48 12.62
N ILE A 7 -22.35 -4.19 12.53
CA ILE A 7 -23.08 -4.06 11.25
C ILE A 7 -22.63 -2.81 10.45
N ARG A 8 -21.94 -1.84 11.07
CA ARG A 8 -21.38 -0.67 10.37
C ARG A 8 -19.94 -0.83 9.90
N LEU A 9 -19.24 -1.93 10.21
CA LEU A 9 -17.86 -2.09 9.76
C LEU A 9 -17.77 -2.30 8.24
N PHE A 10 -18.73 -3.00 7.64
CA PHE A 10 -18.81 -3.19 6.19
C PHE A 10 -19.18 -1.89 5.43
N ASP A 11 -20.09 -1.08 5.97
CA ASP A 11 -20.48 0.20 5.35
C ASP A 11 -19.38 1.29 5.45
N ILE A 12 -18.51 1.22 6.46
CA ILE A 12 -17.42 2.20 6.65
C ILE A 12 -16.22 1.87 5.75
N ILE A 13 -15.96 0.60 5.46
CA ILE A 13 -14.88 0.18 4.56
C ILE A 13 -15.19 0.59 3.10
N PHE A 14 -16.47 0.55 2.70
CA PHE A 14 -16.91 1.05 1.38
C PHE A 14 -16.81 2.58 1.22
N ALA A 15 -16.83 3.33 2.33
CA ALA A 15 -16.69 4.80 2.31
C ALA A 15 -15.23 5.28 2.26
N ILE A 16 -14.26 4.43 2.62
CA ILE A 16 -12.83 4.81 2.68
C ILE A 16 -12.16 4.75 1.29
N VAL A 17 -12.69 3.97 0.34
CA VAL A 17 -12.17 3.91 -1.04
C VAL A 17 -12.65 5.07 -1.92
N LEU A 18 -13.71 5.79 -1.52
CA LEU A 18 -14.30 6.89 -2.29
C LEU A 18 -13.90 8.30 -1.81
N ALA A 19 -13.18 8.43 -0.69
CA ALA A 19 -12.87 9.72 -0.07
C ALA A 19 -11.47 10.30 -0.35
N LEU A 20 -10.59 9.57 -1.05
CA LEU A 20 -9.26 10.08 -1.46
C LEU A 20 -9.15 10.44 -2.95
N GLY A 21 -10.24 10.34 -3.72
CA GLY A 21 -10.29 10.64 -5.14
C GLY A 21 -11.26 11.77 -5.50
N VAL A 22 -11.09 12.98 -4.94
CA VAL A 22 -11.70 14.18 -5.54
C VAL A 22 -10.70 14.80 -6.49
N VAL A 23 -10.74 14.32 -7.73
CA VAL A 23 -10.27 15.03 -8.91
C VAL A 23 -11.01 16.36 -8.96
N SER A 24 -10.31 17.46 -8.69
CA SER A 24 -10.81 18.80 -8.98
C SER A 24 -10.70 19.06 -10.47
N PHE A 25 -11.73 18.69 -11.22
CA PHE A 25 -11.97 19.23 -12.56
C PHE A 25 -12.64 20.59 -12.41
N ALA A 26 -11.85 21.66 -12.43
CA ALA A 26 -12.36 23.00 -12.70
C ALA A 26 -11.83 23.45 -14.06
N TYR A 27 -12.68 23.31 -15.08
CA TYR A 27 -12.50 23.95 -16.39
C TYR A 27 -12.49 25.47 -16.20
N GLY A 28 -11.31 26.08 -16.23
CA GLY A 28 -11.12 27.52 -16.37
C GLY A 28 -10.95 27.87 -17.85
N GLN A 29 -12.07 28.22 -18.50
CA GLN A 29 -12.08 28.80 -19.84
C GLN A 29 -11.55 30.25 -19.76
N THR A 30 -10.32 30.48 -20.22
CA THR A 30 -9.76 31.83 -20.37
C THR A 30 -10.06 32.36 -21.77
N ASP A 31 -11.02 33.28 -21.85
CA ASP A 31 -11.18 34.18 -22.98
C ASP A 31 -9.91 35.03 -23.14
N SER A 32 -9.19 34.81 -24.23
CA SER A 32 -8.08 35.67 -24.64
C SER A 32 -8.64 36.87 -25.40
N ARG A 33 -8.44 38.07 -24.86
CA ARG A 33 -8.54 39.33 -25.62
C ARG A 33 -7.18 40.03 -25.63
N ASP A 34 -6.67 40.21 -26.83
CA ASP A 34 -5.39 40.84 -27.17
C ASP A 34 -5.25 42.29 -26.70
N ALA A 35 -4.01 42.66 -26.39
CA ALA A 35 -3.45 43.97 -26.73
C ALA A 35 -1.95 43.84 -27.04
N PRO A 36 -1.39 44.65 -27.98
CA PRO A 36 -0.16 44.33 -28.70
C PRO A 36 1.06 45.08 -28.16
N THR A 37 2.26 44.49 -28.30
CA THR A 37 3.51 45.25 -28.45
C THR A 37 4.57 44.46 -29.23
N THR A 38 4.98 45.09 -30.33
CA THR A 38 6.19 44.87 -31.13
C THR A 38 7.49 44.92 -30.32
N ASN A 39 8.42 43.99 -30.57
CA ASN A 39 9.74 44.33 -31.11
C ASN A 39 10.59 43.08 -31.40
N ASP A 40 11.27 43.13 -32.54
CA ASP A 40 12.06 42.08 -33.18
C ASP A 40 13.27 41.59 -32.35
N ALA A 41 13.39 40.27 -32.25
CA ALA A 41 14.66 39.57 -32.14
C ALA A 41 14.57 38.25 -32.96
N PRO A 42 15.43 38.02 -33.96
CA PRO A 42 15.31 36.88 -34.86
C PRO A 42 15.73 35.58 -34.17
N LEU A 43 14.73 34.71 -33.96
CA LEU A 43 14.76 33.24 -33.93
C LEU A 43 16.14 32.58 -33.71
N THR A 44 16.67 32.71 -32.49
CA THR A 44 17.58 31.68 -31.98
C THR A 44 16.70 30.55 -31.47
N GLY A 45 16.62 29.45 -32.22
CA GLY A 45 15.82 28.29 -31.84
C GLY A 45 16.26 27.73 -30.49
N PRO A 46 15.35 27.11 -29.71
CA PRO A 46 15.71 26.49 -28.45
C PRO A 46 16.76 25.40 -28.67
N ASP A 47 17.86 25.50 -27.94
CA ASP A 47 18.91 24.49 -27.88
C ASP A 47 18.30 23.22 -27.28
N ILE A 48 18.03 22.21 -28.11
CA ILE A 48 17.66 20.86 -27.69
C ILE A 48 18.91 20.14 -27.18
N GLY A 49 19.45 20.68 -26.08
CA GLY A 49 20.66 20.20 -25.43
C GLY A 49 20.41 18.91 -24.64
N ARG A 50 21.18 17.87 -24.99
CA ARG A 50 21.34 16.54 -24.36
C ARG A 50 20.06 15.71 -24.17
N ALA A 51 20.15 14.44 -24.55
CA ALA A 51 19.16 13.45 -24.13
C ALA A 51 19.00 13.54 -22.61
N LYS A 52 17.80 13.91 -22.16
CA LYS A 52 17.49 14.03 -20.74
C LYS A 52 17.68 12.64 -20.14
N MET A 53 18.63 12.50 -19.22
CA MET A 53 18.82 11.24 -18.50
C MET A 53 17.49 10.83 -17.87
N PRO A 54 17.14 9.53 -17.86
CA PRO A 54 15.93 9.05 -17.21
C PRO A 54 15.88 9.54 -15.75
N SER A 55 14.73 10.03 -15.30
CA SER A 55 14.55 10.49 -13.93
C SER A 55 13.14 10.14 -13.49
N ILE A 56 13.03 9.62 -12.27
CA ILE A 56 11.75 9.30 -11.62
C ILE A 56 11.06 10.54 -11.06
N ILE A 57 11.72 11.70 -11.08
CA ILE A 57 11.16 12.97 -10.60
C ILE A 57 10.11 13.48 -11.57
N GLN A 58 8.90 13.61 -11.06
CA GLN A 58 7.80 14.30 -11.72
C GLN A 58 7.45 15.55 -10.92
N ARG A 59 7.08 16.64 -11.60
CA ARG A 59 6.68 17.90 -10.96
C ARG A 59 5.26 18.28 -11.35
N THR A 60 4.52 18.83 -10.39
CA THR A 60 3.18 19.37 -10.63
C THR A 60 3.26 20.67 -11.45
N PHE A 61 2.10 21.20 -11.86
CA PHE A 61 2.03 22.49 -12.54
C PHE A 61 2.52 23.65 -11.66
N GLU A 62 2.46 23.52 -10.33
CA GLU A 62 3.04 24.50 -9.39
C GLU A 62 4.56 24.35 -9.22
N GLY A 63 5.18 23.34 -9.86
CA GLY A 63 6.61 23.08 -9.80
C GLY A 63 7.06 22.27 -8.58
N THR A 64 6.13 21.76 -7.76
CA THR A 64 6.47 20.91 -6.60
C THR A 64 6.62 19.45 -7.02
N LEU A 65 7.41 18.68 -6.27
CA LEU A 65 7.63 17.26 -6.47
C LEU A 65 6.30 16.52 -6.35
N GLN A 66 5.96 15.77 -7.39
CA GLN A 66 4.90 14.79 -7.32
C GLN A 66 5.43 13.58 -6.55
N ARG A 67 4.83 13.33 -5.38
CA ARG A 67 5.18 12.20 -4.52
C ARG A 67 4.84 10.89 -5.20
N LEU A 68 5.70 9.90 -5.03
CA LEU A 68 5.50 8.55 -5.58
C LEU A 68 4.56 7.73 -4.69
N ASP A 69 3.69 6.94 -5.29
CA ASP A 69 2.84 5.99 -4.56
C ASP A 69 3.54 4.64 -4.30
N ILE A 70 4.70 4.44 -4.92
CA ILE A 70 5.53 3.23 -4.83
C ILE A 70 6.94 3.60 -4.35
N TRP A 71 7.74 2.59 -4.04
CA TRP A 71 9.13 2.80 -3.64
C TRP A 71 9.93 3.46 -4.78
N PRO A 72 10.80 4.45 -4.50
CA PRO A 72 11.65 5.08 -5.52
C PRO A 72 12.46 4.06 -6.32
N GLU A 73 12.89 2.99 -5.67
CA GLU A 73 13.60 1.89 -6.30
C GLU A 73 12.73 1.15 -7.33
N GLU A 74 11.46 0.90 -7.02
CA GLU A 74 10.51 0.26 -7.95
C GLU A 74 10.23 1.16 -9.15
N ALA A 75 9.99 2.46 -8.91
CA ALA A 75 9.81 3.44 -9.98
C ALA A 75 11.04 3.56 -10.89
N ALA A 76 12.24 3.48 -10.32
CA ALA A 76 13.49 3.57 -11.06
C ALA A 76 13.73 2.34 -11.94
N ILE A 77 13.42 1.14 -11.43
CA ILE A 77 13.51 -0.11 -12.19
C ILE A 77 12.66 -0.08 -13.47
N GLU A 78 11.47 0.53 -13.43
CA GLU A 78 10.59 0.64 -14.60
C GLU A 78 11.18 1.48 -15.75
N LEU A 79 12.13 2.37 -15.43
CA LEU A 79 12.81 3.22 -16.42
C LEU A 79 14.09 2.59 -17.00
N LEU A 80 14.60 1.51 -16.40
CA LEU A 80 15.82 0.83 -16.85
C LEU A 80 15.51 -0.20 -17.94
N ASP A 81 16.41 -0.30 -18.93
CA ASP A 81 16.33 -1.33 -19.97
C ASP A 81 16.88 -2.66 -19.45
N LEU A 82 16.04 -3.40 -18.72
CA LEU A 82 16.45 -4.64 -18.07
C LEU A 82 16.46 -5.83 -19.02
N THR A 83 17.50 -6.65 -18.91
CA THR A 83 17.52 -8.00 -19.47
C THR A 83 16.45 -8.87 -18.82
N ASP A 84 15.97 -9.90 -19.53
CA ASP A 84 14.99 -10.84 -18.99
C ASP A 84 15.47 -11.49 -17.67
N GLU A 85 16.77 -11.82 -17.58
CA GLU A 85 17.37 -12.41 -16.39
C GLU A 85 17.37 -11.43 -15.20
N SER A 86 17.80 -10.18 -15.40
CA SER A 86 17.77 -9.17 -14.33
C SER A 86 16.33 -8.88 -13.88
N ARG A 87 15.39 -8.83 -14.83
CA ARG A 87 13.97 -8.63 -14.54
C ARG A 87 13.38 -9.77 -13.70
N GLU A 88 13.70 -11.01 -14.04
CA GLU A 88 13.25 -12.18 -13.27
C GLU A 88 13.75 -12.12 -11.83
N ARG A 89 15.04 -11.82 -11.62
CA ARG A 89 15.63 -11.71 -10.27
C ARG A 89 15.03 -10.57 -9.45
N ILE A 90 14.75 -9.43 -10.06
CA ILE A 90 14.07 -8.31 -9.39
C ILE A 90 12.64 -8.69 -9.01
N ASN A 91 11.92 -9.38 -9.91
CA ASN A 91 10.58 -9.88 -9.63
C ASN A 91 10.57 -10.86 -8.46
N ASP A 92 11.58 -11.72 -8.32
CA ASP A 92 11.69 -12.63 -7.17
C ASP A 92 11.88 -11.87 -5.85
N ILE A 93 12.71 -10.81 -5.83
CA ILE A 93 12.89 -9.93 -4.67
C ILE A 93 11.56 -9.26 -4.29
N LEU A 94 10.87 -8.68 -5.27
CA LEU A 94 9.59 -8.02 -5.07
C LEU A 94 8.51 -9.00 -4.60
N ALA A 95 8.43 -10.18 -5.19
CA ALA A 95 7.47 -11.22 -4.81
C ALA A 95 7.70 -11.72 -3.38
N SER A 96 8.96 -11.93 -2.99
CA SER A 96 9.33 -12.31 -1.62
C SER A 96 8.89 -11.25 -0.60
N ARG A 97 9.10 -9.97 -0.92
CA ARG A 97 8.68 -8.84 -0.09
C ARG A 97 7.17 -8.71 -0.01
N ALA A 98 6.48 -8.77 -1.14
CA ALA A 98 5.02 -8.74 -1.20
C ALA A 98 4.42 -9.88 -0.36
N ALA A 99 4.96 -11.10 -0.45
CA ALA A 99 4.51 -12.23 0.35
C ALA A 99 4.74 -12.02 1.87
N ALA A 100 5.86 -11.40 2.26
CA ALA A 100 6.12 -11.07 3.66
C ALA A 100 5.14 -10.01 4.18
N ILE A 101 4.86 -8.97 3.40
CA ILE A 101 3.88 -7.92 3.73
C ILE A 101 2.49 -8.53 3.83
N ASP A 102 2.09 -9.32 2.84
CA ASP A 102 0.77 -9.96 2.78
C ASP A 102 0.54 -10.88 3.99
N LYS A 103 1.55 -11.67 4.36
CA LYS A 103 1.51 -12.50 5.55
C LYS A 103 1.32 -11.66 6.81
N VAL A 104 2.09 -10.59 6.98
CA VAL A 104 1.96 -9.70 8.15
C VAL A 104 0.58 -9.03 8.18
N VAL A 105 0.06 -8.57 7.05
CA VAL A 105 -1.28 -7.97 6.98
C VAL A 105 -2.35 -8.97 7.40
N SER A 106 -2.33 -10.18 6.82
CA SER A 106 -3.31 -11.23 7.16
C SER A 106 -3.27 -11.65 8.64
N GLU A 107 -2.08 -11.74 9.24
CA GLU A 107 -1.90 -12.10 10.66
C GLU A 107 -2.30 -10.95 11.61
N ASN A 108 -2.41 -9.70 11.12
CA ASN A 108 -2.54 -8.50 11.96
C ASN A 108 -3.63 -7.51 11.51
N LEU A 109 -4.71 -8.00 10.90
CA LEU A 109 -5.80 -7.17 10.37
C LEU A 109 -6.37 -6.18 11.40
N ASP A 110 -6.59 -6.61 12.65
CA ASP A 110 -7.13 -5.71 13.68
C ASP A 110 -6.17 -4.57 14.02
N GLU A 111 -4.86 -4.81 13.98
CA GLU A 111 -3.85 -3.77 14.19
C GLU A 111 -3.79 -2.81 13.00
N LEU A 112 -3.98 -3.32 11.78
CA LEU A 112 -4.03 -2.51 10.57
C LEU A 112 -5.26 -1.59 10.55
N LEU A 113 -6.43 -2.12 10.93
CA LEU A 113 -7.65 -1.31 11.09
C LEU A 113 -7.46 -0.24 12.17
N LYS A 114 -6.79 -0.54 13.27
CA LYS A 114 -6.44 0.47 14.30
C LYS A 114 -5.46 1.51 13.77
N LEU A 115 -4.50 1.11 12.93
CA LEU A 115 -3.56 2.02 12.29
C LEU A 115 -4.28 3.02 11.36
N ALA A 116 -5.21 2.54 10.53
CA ALA A 116 -6.05 3.40 9.69
C ALA A 116 -6.86 4.41 10.52
N ASN A 117 -7.55 3.92 11.57
CA ASN A 117 -8.32 4.76 12.50
C ASN A 117 -7.46 5.77 13.29
N ASP A 118 -6.20 5.45 13.59
CA ASP A 118 -5.26 6.37 14.26
C ASP A 118 -4.78 7.47 13.31
N GLY A 119 -4.58 7.14 12.03
CA GLY A 119 -4.24 8.10 10.96
C GLY A 119 -5.33 9.16 10.76
N GLU A 120 -6.58 8.73 10.60
CA GLU A 120 -7.73 9.64 10.44
C GLU A 120 -8.01 10.48 11.69
N GLY A 121 -7.77 9.90 12.87
CA GLY A 121 -8.04 10.56 14.15
C GLY A 121 -6.99 11.56 14.61
N GLY A 122 -6.00 11.90 13.77
CA GLY A 122 -4.90 12.83 14.11
C GLY A 122 -3.96 12.31 15.20
N ARG A 123 -3.96 10.99 15.48
CA ARG A 123 -3.11 10.36 16.51
C ARG A 123 -1.76 9.95 15.93
N TRP A 124 -1.02 10.93 15.42
CA TRP A 124 0.24 10.74 14.70
C TRP A 124 1.24 9.84 15.44
N PHE A 125 1.49 10.08 16.73
CA PHE A 125 2.43 9.25 17.52
C PHE A 125 1.95 7.79 17.67
N GLY A 126 0.64 7.57 17.75
CA GLY A 126 0.04 6.24 17.81
C GLY A 126 0.20 5.50 16.48
N ALA A 127 -0.12 6.17 15.37
CA ALA A 127 0.07 5.65 14.02
C ALA A 127 1.55 5.30 13.74
N LEU A 128 2.48 6.20 14.09
CA LEU A 128 3.91 5.99 13.92
C LEU A 128 4.44 4.78 14.70
N THR A 129 3.97 4.60 15.94
CA THR A 129 4.38 3.46 16.78
C THR A 129 3.88 2.14 16.20
N ARG A 130 2.63 2.10 15.71
CA ARG A 130 2.08 0.91 15.05
C ARG A 130 2.78 0.64 13.73
N MET A 131 3.04 1.65 12.91
CA MET A 131 3.76 1.48 11.66
C MET A 131 5.15 0.87 11.89
N ARG A 132 5.89 1.32 12.91
CA ARG A 132 7.16 0.70 13.29
C ARG A 132 7.02 -0.76 13.74
N SER A 133 5.91 -1.11 14.40
CA SER A 133 5.59 -2.50 14.74
C SER A 133 5.40 -3.33 13.47
N PHE A 134 4.64 -2.83 12.49
CA PHE A 134 4.45 -3.48 11.18
C PHE A 134 5.78 -3.65 10.45
N GLN A 135 6.60 -2.60 10.34
CA GLN A 135 7.95 -2.69 9.75
C GLN A 135 8.78 -3.80 10.42
N LYS A 136 8.79 -3.86 11.75
CA LYS A 136 9.54 -4.89 12.49
C LYS A 136 9.02 -6.30 12.19
N LYS A 137 7.69 -6.48 12.11
CA LYS A 137 7.07 -7.76 11.76
C LYS A 137 7.40 -8.17 10.33
N ILE A 138 7.38 -7.24 9.38
CA ILE A 138 7.77 -7.47 7.97
C ILE A 138 9.24 -7.87 7.90
N ASN A 139 10.14 -7.10 8.50
CA ASN A 139 11.57 -7.40 8.49
C ASN A 139 11.90 -8.76 9.12
N ALA A 140 11.12 -9.22 10.09
CA ALA A 140 11.28 -10.54 10.69
C ALA A 140 10.84 -11.71 9.77
N LYS A 141 10.15 -11.43 8.66
CA LYS A 141 9.72 -12.40 7.65
C LYS A 141 10.55 -12.34 6.36
N LEU A 142 11.33 -11.27 6.17
CA LEU A 142 12.21 -11.13 5.02
C LEU A 142 13.48 -11.95 5.21
N GLU A 143 13.93 -12.60 4.13
CA GLU A 143 15.25 -13.27 4.09
C GLU A 143 16.38 -12.23 4.01
N ASP A 144 16.15 -11.14 3.29
CA ASP A 144 17.08 -10.03 3.15
C ASP A 144 16.45 -8.72 3.64
N THR A 145 17.05 -8.15 4.69
CA THR A 145 16.62 -6.88 5.31
C THR A 145 17.41 -5.67 4.82
N ARG A 146 18.36 -5.84 3.88
CA ARG A 146 19.09 -4.72 3.28
C ARG A 146 18.13 -3.76 2.56
N PRO A 147 18.52 -2.49 2.36
CA PRO A 147 17.78 -1.56 1.51
C PRO A 147 17.47 -2.14 0.12
N LEU A 148 16.31 -1.79 -0.46
CA LEU A 148 15.90 -2.29 -1.77
C LEU A 148 16.90 -1.91 -2.87
N VAL A 149 17.46 -0.70 -2.79
CA VAL A 149 18.48 -0.23 -3.74
C VAL A 149 19.70 -1.14 -3.78
N GLU A 150 20.15 -1.66 -2.63
CA GLU A 150 21.29 -2.58 -2.54
C GLU A 150 20.94 -3.96 -3.13
N GLN A 151 19.72 -4.45 -2.85
CA GLN A 151 19.26 -5.74 -3.36
C GLN A 151 19.12 -5.73 -4.89
N PHE A 152 18.59 -4.64 -5.45
CA PHE A 152 18.46 -4.47 -6.90
C PHE A 152 19.82 -4.24 -7.56
N ALA A 153 20.69 -3.41 -6.98
CA ALA A 153 22.03 -3.17 -7.51
C ALA A 153 22.85 -4.46 -7.65
N GLU A 154 22.68 -5.44 -6.74
CA GLU A 154 23.39 -6.72 -6.78
C GLU A 154 23.01 -7.61 -7.98
N VAL A 155 21.79 -7.46 -8.51
CA VAL A 155 21.27 -8.27 -9.63
C VAL A 155 21.30 -7.53 -10.98
N LEU A 156 21.79 -6.29 -10.97
CA LEU A 156 21.92 -5.44 -12.15
C LEU A 156 23.37 -5.40 -12.66
N PRO A 157 23.58 -5.20 -13.97
CA PRO A 157 24.86 -4.74 -14.51
C PRO A 157 25.30 -3.45 -13.83
N MET A 158 26.62 -3.27 -13.65
CA MET A 158 27.19 -2.13 -12.90
C MET A 158 26.67 -0.76 -13.37
N GLU A 159 26.59 -0.53 -14.68
CA GLU A 159 26.07 0.73 -15.23
C GLU A 159 24.60 0.98 -14.87
N GLN A 160 23.78 -0.06 -14.81
CA GLN A 160 22.37 0.03 -14.43
C GLN A 160 22.19 0.17 -12.92
N ALA A 161 23.06 -0.46 -12.12
CA ALA A 161 23.10 -0.29 -10.67
C ALA A 161 23.49 1.15 -10.27
N ASP A 162 24.46 1.74 -10.97
CA ASP A 162 24.86 3.13 -10.79
C ASP A 162 23.69 4.07 -11.16
N GLU A 163 23.01 3.80 -12.28
CA GLU A 163 21.88 4.61 -12.72
C GLU A 163 20.65 4.49 -11.80
N LEU A 164 20.37 3.29 -11.29
CA LEU A 164 19.36 3.06 -10.24
C LEU A 164 19.67 3.92 -9.01
N THR A 165 20.90 3.80 -8.49
CA THR A 165 21.33 4.53 -7.30
C THR A 165 21.20 6.03 -7.51
N ARG A 166 21.65 6.53 -8.67
CA ARG A 166 21.54 7.93 -9.06
C ARG A 166 20.09 8.41 -9.07
N MET A 167 19.15 7.68 -9.67
CA MET A 167 17.73 8.08 -9.73
C MET A 167 17.08 8.12 -8.35
N VAL A 168 17.41 7.16 -7.48
CA VAL A 168 16.89 7.10 -6.11
C VAL A 168 17.43 8.27 -5.28
N GLU A 169 18.73 8.55 -5.37
CA GLU A 169 19.34 9.73 -4.71
C GLU A 169 18.73 11.03 -5.23
N GLU A 170 18.54 11.18 -6.55
CA GLU A 170 17.92 12.36 -7.17
C GLU A 170 16.51 12.62 -6.59
N TYR A 171 15.70 11.56 -6.42
CA TYR A 171 14.37 11.67 -5.85
C TYR A 171 14.41 12.15 -4.39
N TRP A 172 15.28 11.58 -3.56
CA TRP A 172 15.39 11.99 -2.17
C TRP A 172 15.91 13.42 -2.02
N ASP A 173 16.89 13.82 -2.85
CA ASP A 173 17.37 15.21 -2.91
C ASP A 173 16.26 16.18 -3.30
N ALA A 174 15.45 15.82 -4.30
CA ALA A 174 14.31 16.64 -4.74
C ALA A 174 13.20 16.69 -3.68
N PHE A 175 12.96 15.58 -2.98
CA PHE A 175 12.00 15.52 -1.88
C PHE A 175 12.43 16.42 -0.73
N GLU A 176 13.70 16.35 -0.32
CA GLU A 176 14.26 17.22 0.72
C GLU A 176 14.20 18.70 0.33
N ALA A 177 14.48 19.03 -0.93
CA ALA A 177 14.44 20.40 -1.42
C ALA A 177 13.02 21.01 -1.38
N ASP A 178 12.00 20.21 -1.67
CA ASP A 178 10.61 20.68 -1.80
C ASP A 178 9.83 20.65 -0.47
N GLU A 179 9.93 19.57 0.32
CA GLU A 179 9.19 19.44 1.60
C GLU A 179 9.85 20.20 2.75
N VAL A 180 11.14 20.49 2.61
CA VAL A 180 11.96 20.97 3.71
C VAL A 180 12.67 22.27 3.28
N GLY A 181 11.89 23.33 3.08
CA GLY A 181 12.39 24.67 2.73
C GLY A 181 13.31 25.33 3.79
N GLU A 182 13.52 26.65 3.70
CA GLU A 182 14.48 27.49 4.47
C GLU A 182 14.56 27.25 6.01
N GLU A 183 13.59 26.57 6.62
CA GLU A 183 13.59 26.19 8.04
C GLU A 183 14.57 25.07 8.44
N ILE A 184 15.19 24.35 7.50
CA ILE A 184 16.28 23.39 7.82
C ILE A 184 17.56 24.12 8.23
N GLU A 185 17.89 25.22 7.55
CA GLU A 185 19.16 25.92 7.72
C GLU A 185 19.33 26.47 9.14
N LYS A 186 18.22 26.79 9.80
CA LYS A 186 18.18 27.37 11.16
C LYS A 186 18.18 26.35 12.30
N LEU A 187 17.91 25.06 12.05
CA LEU A 187 17.69 24.04 13.10
C LEU A 187 18.53 22.77 12.94
N GLY A 188 19.66 22.85 12.22
CA GLY A 188 20.65 21.76 12.19
C GLY A 188 20.51 20.78 11.03
N GLY A 189 20.02 21.24 9.87
CA GLY A 189 20.37 20.61 8.59
C GLY A 189 19.91 19.16 8.45
N LYS A 190 20.88 18.28 8.67
CA LYS A 190 20.83 16.84 8.44
C LYS A 190 19.85 16.10 9.35
N MET A 191 19.56 16.60 10.55
CA MET A 191 18.64 15.90 11.46
C MET A 191 17.19 15.96 10.97
N LYS A 192 16.76 17.07 10.35
CA LYS A 192 15.41 17.20 9.78
C LYS A 192 15.26 16.40 8.49
N ALA A 193 16.26 16.42 7.61
CA ALA A 193 16.32 15.63 6.37
C ALA A 193 16.05 14.13 6.64
N SER A 194 16.83 13.52 7.54
CA SER A 194 16.63 12.11 7.91
C SER A 194 15.28 11.81 8.58
N ILE A 195 14.64 12.80 9.21
CA ILE A 195 13.29 12.64 9.77
C ILE A 195 12.24 12.68 8.65
N ALA A 196 12.39 13.58 7.69
CA ALA A 196 11.49 13.74 6.55
C ALA A 196 11.52 12.49 5.64
N GLU A 197 12.71 12.02 5.29
CA GLU A 197 12.93 10.78 4.52
C GLU A 197 12.28 9.57 5.21
N LYS A 198 12.45 9.44 6.53
CA LYS A 198 11.80 8.39 7.31
C LYS A 198 10.29 8.52 7.35
N ALA A 199 9.76 9.74 7.47
CA ALA A 199 8.32 9.97 7.44
C ALA A 199 7.74 9.59 6.07
N GLU A 200 8.46 9.90 5.00
CA GLU A 200 8.05 9.55 3.64
C GLU A 200 8.11 8.05 3.38
N SER A 201 9.20 7.39 3.79
CA SER A 201 9.33 5.93 3.72
C SER A 201 8.19 5.23 4.45
N LEU A 202 7.75 5.78 5.59
CA LEU A 202 6.61 5.24 6.34
C LEU A 202 5.26 5.51 5.66
N ARG A 203 5.11 6.60 4.91
CA ARG A 203 3.92 6.85 4.10
C ARG A 203 3.83 5.82 2.97
N ILE A 204 4.91 5.63 2.22
CA ILE A 204 4.99 4.64 1.13
C ILE A 204 4.70 3.23 1.66
N MET A 205 5.25 2.88 2.83
CA MET A 205 4.90 1.63 3.51
C MET A 205 3.41 1.53 3.85
N GLY A 206 2.79 2.61 4.32
CA GLY A 206 1.36 2.65 4.59
C GLY A 206 0.51 2.37 3.34
N GLU A 207 0.92 2.91 2.20
CA GLU A 207 0.29 2.64 0.91
C GLU A 207 0.48 1.19 0.48
N GLU A 208 1.66 0.61 0.67
CA GLU A 208 1.89 -0.80 0.38
C GLU A 208 1.08 -1.73 1.29
N LEU A 209 0.96 -1.39 2.58
CA LEU A 209 0.06 -2.11 3.50
C LEU A 209 -1.41 -1.99 3.05
N GLY A 210 -1.82 -0.83 2.54
CA GLY A 210 -3.14 -0.60 1.96
C GLY A 210 -3.38 -1.46 0.71
N ARG A 211 -2.43 -1.47 -0.23
CA ARG A 211 -2.47 -2.33 -1.42
C ARG A 211 -2.51 -3.81 -1.05
N SER A 212 -1.67 -4.23 -0.10
CA SER A 212 -1.67 -5.59 0.44
C SER A 212 -3.01 -5.95 1.06
N TYR A 213 -3.59 -5.06 1.89
CA TYR A 213 -4.94 -5.25 2.42
C TYR A 213 -5.97 -5.40 1.30
N GLN A 214 -5.95 -4.57 0.26
CA GLN A 214 -6.88 -4.71 -0.88
C GLN A 214 -6.69 -6.02 -1.64
N ARG A 215 -5.45 -6.48 -1.85
CA ARG A 215 -5.17 -7.80 -2.46
C ARG A 215 -5.72 -8.94 -1.60
N ILE A 216 -5.60 -8.80 -0.29
CA ILE A 216 -5.97 -9.82 0.70
C ILE A 216 -7.45 -9.83 1.04
N GLU A 217 -8.10 -8.68 1.12
CA GLU A 217 -9.54 -8.54 1.36
C GLU A 217 -10.32 -9.25 0.25
N LYS A 218 -9.80 -9.19 -0.99
CA LYS A 218 -10.32 -9.95 -2.11
C LYS A 218 -9.93 -11.44 -2.09
N SER A 219 -9.19 -11.90 -1.08
CA SER A 219 -8.67 -13.26 -0.97
C SER A 219 -9.44 -14.10 0.04
N ALA A 220 -9.73 -15.35 -0.33
CA ALA A 220 -10.36 -16.34 0.56
C ALA A 220 -9.57 -16.64 1.82
N ALA A 221 -8.26 -16.42 1.80
CA ALA A 221 -7.40 -16.68 2.94
C ALA A 221 -7.80 -15.81 4.13
N VAL A 222 -8.16 -14.54 3.94
CA VAL A 222 -8.46 -13.66 5.07
C VAL A 222 -9.82 -13.88 5.69
N TYR A 223 -10.85 -14.09 4.88
CA TYR A 223 -12.14 -14.53 5.41
C TYR A 223 -11.98 -15.82 6.22
N ALA A 224 -11.16 -16.76 5.72
CA ALA A 224 -10.91 -18.01 6.42
C ALA A 224 -10.19 -17.80 7.76
N GLU A 225 -9.07 -17.06 7.77
CA GLU A 225 -8.33 -16.81 9.01
C GLU A 225 -9.14 -16.00 10.03
N TYR A 226 -9.98 -15.07 9.58
CA TYR A 226 -10.94 -14.38 10.45
C TYR A 226 -11.89 -15.37 11.13
N PHE A 227 -12.55 -16.25 10.37
CA PHE A 227 -13.45 -17.28 10.93
C PHE A 227 -12.70 -18.25 11.85
N ILE A 228 -11.51 -18.70 11.47
CA ILE A 228 -10.68 -19.62 12.28
C ILE A 228 -10.37 -18.99 13.63
N ARG A 229 -9.96 -17.71 13.63
CA ARG A 229 -9.60 -16.97 14.84
C ARG A 229 -10.81 -16.72 15.75
N GLU A 230 -11.92 -16.24 15.20
CA GLU A 230 -13.15 -15.97 15.97
C GLU A 230 -13.75 -17.24 16.57
N LEU A 231 -13.73 -18.33 15.79
CA LEU A 231 -14.22 -19.63 16.24
C LEU A 231 -13.21 -20.36 17.13
N GLY A 232 -11.95 -19.91 17.19
CA GLY A 232 -10.88 -20.58 17.93
C GLY A 232 -10.55 -21.96 17.38
N PHE A 233 -10.77 -22.18 16.08
CA PHE A 233 -10.52 -23.46 15.43
C PHE A 233 -9.03 -23.71 15.20
N THR A 234 -8.64 -24.97 15.31
CA THR A 234 -7.28 -25.44 15.02
C THR A 234 -7.36 -26.75 14.24
N GLY A 235 -6.21 -27.23 13.73
CA GLY A 235 -6.13 -28.54 13.06
C GLY A 235 -7.10 -28.69 11.88
N GLU A 236 -7.84 -29.79 11.86
CA GLU A 236 -8.75 -30.17 10.78
C GLU A 236 -9.94 -29.20 10.62
N ASN A 237 -10.51 -28.71 11.72
CA ASN A 237 -11.57 -27.70 11.67
C ASN A 237 -11.11 -26.39 11.02
N ALA A 238 -9.87 -25.96 11.29
CA ALA A 238 -9.31 -24.79 10.64
C ALA A 238 -9.14 -25.01 9.13
N GLN A 239 -8.75 -26.22 8.71
CA GLN A 239 -8.65 -26.56 7.30
C GLN A 239 -10.01 -26.57 6.61
N HIS A 240 -11.05 -27.11 7.25
CA HIS A 240 -12.42 -27.07 6.72
C HIS A 240 -12.93 -25.64 6.49
N VAL A 241 -12.60 -24.71 7.39
CA VAL A 241 -12.93 -23.29 7.18
C VAL A 241 -12.21 -22.74 5.95
N ARG A 242 -10.91 -22.98 5.79
CA ARG A 242 -10.14 -22.51 4.62
C ARG A 242 -10.74 -23.02 3.32
N ASP A 243 -11.11 -24.29 3.28
CA ASP A 243 -11.62 -24.91 2.05
C ASP A 243 -13.02 -24.39 1.70
N GLU A 244 -13.92 -24.26 2.68
CA GLU A 244 -15.28 -23.76 2.45
C GLU A 244 -15.32 -22.29 2.04
N VAL A 245 -14.49 -21.46 2.67
CA VAL A 245 -14.39 -20.04 2.34
C VAL A 245 -13.77 -19.86 0.94
N ARG A 246 -12.75 -20.65 0.60
CA ARG A 246 -12.15 -20.64 -0.75
C ARG A 246 -13.15 -21.04 -1.82
N GLU A 247 -13.87 -22.13 -1.60
CA GLU A 247 -14.91 -22.58 -2.52
C GLU A 247 -15.98 -21.50 -2.69
N PHE A 248 -16.46 -20.91 -1.59
CA PHE A 248 -17.45 -19.85 -1.63
C PHE A 248 -17.00 -18.65 -2.48
N LEU A 249 -15.83 -18.08 -2.18
CA LEU A 249 -15.36 -16.90 -2.93
C LEU A 249 -15.04 -17.22 -4.39
N SER A 250 -14.68 -18.46 -4.72
CA SER A 250 -14.51 -18.87 -6.13
C SER A 250 -15.82 -18.93 -6.92
N THR A 251 -16.97 -18.95 -6.24
CA THR A 251 -18.31 -18.98 -6.85
C THR A 251 -19.01 -17.63 -6.88
N ILE A 252 -18.39 -16.59 -6.31
CA ILE A 252 -18.94 -15.23 -6.24
C ILE A 252 -18.36 -14.42 -7.40
N ASP A 253 -19.23 -13.88 -8.25
CA ASP A 253 -18.84 -13.02 -9.38
C ASP A 253 -18.34 -11.64 -8.93
N ASP A 254 -18.89 -11.11 -7.82
CA ASP A 254 -18.53 -9.82 -7.25
C ASP A 254 -18.23 -9.94 -5.75
N PRO A 255 -16.96 -10.18 -5.37
CA PRO A 255 -16.54 -10.29 -3.97
C PRO A 255 -16.79 -9.01 -3.14
N GLU A 256 -16.99 -7.87 -3.80
CA GLU A 256 -17.20 -6.58 -3.12
C GLU A 256 -18.65 -6.39 -2.64
N ASN A 257 -19.58 -7.26 -3.08
CA ASN A 257 -21.00 -7.18 -2.78
C ASN A 257 -21.57 -8.45 -2.12
N ILE A 258 -20.76 -9.10 -1.29
CA ILE A 258 -21.18 -10.27 -0.50
C ILE A 258 -22.10 -9.80 0.64
N LYS A 259 -23.29 -10.39 0.73
CA LYS A 259 -24.28 -10.14 1.79
C LYS A 259 -24.24 -11.21 2.86
N ASP A 260 -24.78 -10.89 4.03
CA ASP A 260 -24.87 -11.83 5.17
C ASP A 260 -25.57 -13.15 4.79
N ASP A 261 -26.61 -13.08 3.93
CA ASP A 261 -27.35 -14.25 3.48
C ASP A 261 -26.52 -15.19 2.59
N ASP A 262 -25.47 -14.68 1.92
CA ASP A 262 -24.59 -15.46 1.05
C ASP A 262 -23.67 -16.39 1.87
N TRP A 263 -23.46 -16.09 3.16
CA TRP A 263 -22.70 -16.94 4.08
C TRP A 263 -23.51 -18.11 4.65
N ILE A 264 -24.85 -18.09 4.56
CA ILE A 264 -25.71 -19.16 5.11
C ILE A 264 -25.39 -20.53 4.50
N PRO A 265 -25.23 -20.67 3.17
CA PRO A 265 -24.79 -21.93 2.56
C PRO A 265 -23.43 -22.40 3.05
N VAL A 266 -22.47 -21.47 3.22
CA VAL A 266 -21.10 -21.75 3.69
C VAL A 266 -21.14 -22.31 5.11
N ILE A 267 -21.82 -21.61 6.02
CA ILE A 267 -21.99 -22.03 7.42
C ILE A 267 -22.64 -23.42 7.50
N ARG A 268 -23.62 -23.71 6.64
CA ARG A 268 -24.29 -25.02 6.60
C ARG A 268 -23.36 -26.13 6.14
N ARG A 269 -22.52 -25.89 5.12
CA ARG A 269 -21.53 -26.89 4.66
C ARG A 269 -20.43 -27.08 5.69
N LEU A 270 -19.92 -25.99 6.25
CA LEU A 270 -18.94 -26.01 7.33
C LEU A 270 -19.44 -26.82 8.54
N TYR A 271 -20.66 -26.56 9.02
CA TYR A 271 -21.26 -27.29 10.15
C TYR A 271 -21.26 -28.81 9.94
N LYS A 272 -21.46 -29.29 8.71
CA LYS A 272 -21.44 -30.74 8.41
C LYS A 272 -20.04 -31.34 8.49
N LYS A 273 -19.00 -30.55 8.20
CA LYS A 273 -17.60 -30.97 8.18
C LYS A 273 -16.92 -30.84 9.55
N LEU A 274 -17.37 -29.91 10.39
CA LEU A 274 -16.85 -29.74 11.75
C LEU A 274 -17.12 -30.96 12.63
N ASP A 275 -16.19 -31.22 13.55
CA ASP A 275 -16.37 -32.15 14.66
C ASP A 275 -17.39 -31.61 15.70
N GLU A 276 -17.67 -32.39 16.75
CA GLU A 276 -18.68 -32.03 17.76
C GLU A 276 -18.34 -30.72 18.47
N ALA A 277 -17.09 -30.56 18.92
CA ALA A 277 -16.61 -29.34 19.58
C ALA A 277 -16.69 -28.12 18.65
N GLY A 278 -16.32 -28.28 17.38
CA GLY A 278 -16.41 -27.23 16.37
C GLY A 278 -17.84 -26.80 16.09
N ARG A 279 -18.79 -27.76 16.01
CA ARG A 279 -20.22 -27.48 15.82
C ARG A 279 -20.82 -26.71 17.00
N GLU A 280 -20.50 -27.11 18.22
CA GLU A 280 -20.94 -26.42 19.44
C GLU A 280 -20.45 -24.98 19.43
N ARG A 281 -19.17 -24.78 19.14
CA ARG A 281 -18.55 -23.46 19.09
C ARG A 281 -19.11 -22.56 17.99
N LEU A 282 -19.32 -23.10 16.78
CA LEU A 282 -19.99 -22.38 15.69
C LEU A 282 -21.41 -21.95 16.08
N PHE A 283 -22.14 -22.81 16.78
CA PHE A 283 -23.50 -22.51 17.24
C PHE A 283 -23.52 -21.43 18.32
N GLU A 284 -22.59 -21.46 19.29
CA GLU A 284 -22.44 -20.40 20.30
C GLU A 284 -22.24 -19.02 19.67
N VAL A 285 -21.34 -18.91 18.69
CA VAL A 285 -21.02 -17.64 18.03
C VAL A 285 -22.23 -17.13 17.25
N ILE A 286 -22.95 -18.00 16.53
CA ILE A 286 -24.18 -17.61 15.80
C ILE A 286 -25.26 -17.10 16.77
N LEU A 287 -25.43 -17.74 17.93
CA LEU A 287 -26.40 -17.30 18.93
C LEU A 287 -26.03 -15.96 19.57
N GLN A 288 -24.73 -15.73 19.82
CA GLN A 288 -24.25 -14.45 20.35
C GLN A 288 -24.47 -13.29 19.36
N GLN A 289 -24.44 -13.55 18.06
CA GLN A 289 -24.67 -12.52 17.05
C GLN A 289 -26.15 -12.16 16.84
N LYS A 290 -27.09 -13.09 17.11
CA LYS A 290 -28.54 -12.83 16.99
C LYS A 290 -29.15 -12.05 18.16
N GLY A 291 -28.42 -11.88 19.27
CA GLY A 291 -28.89 -11.24 20.51
C GLY A 291 -28.45 -9.80 20.65
#